data_AF-A0A357VUC5-F1
#
_entry.id   AF-A0A357VUC5-F1
#
_cell.length_a   1.000
_cell.length_b   1.000
_cell.length_c   1.000
_cell.angle_alpha   90.00
_cell.angle_beta   90.00
_cell.angle_gamma   90.00
#
_symmetry.space_group_name_H-M   'P 1'
#
loop_
_entity.id
_entity.type
_entity.pdbx_description
1 polymer ?
#
loop_
_entity_poly.entity_id
_entity_poly.type
_entity_poly.pdbx_seq_one_letter_code
_entity_poly.pdbx_strand_id
1 'polypeptide(L)' 'MHKVVITGLGTVNAIAKNTEEFLEGLKEMRIGIDKITQFDTSDHKVKIAAEIKDFEIGR' A
#
# COMPACT_ATOMS: atom_id res chain seq x y z
N MET A 1 -16.06 17.72 28.29
CA MET A 1 -15.07 16.96 27.51
C MET A 1 -15.81 15.90 26.72
N HIS A 2 -15.74 15.90 25.38
CA HIS A 2 -16.43 14.92 24.54
C HIS A 2 -15.48 13.77 24.18
N LYS A 3 -15.96 12.53 24.27
CA LYS A 3 -15.23 11.35 23.81
C LYS A 3 -15.42 11.22 22.29
N VAL A 4 -14.33 11.09 21.56
CA VAL A 4 -14.31 10.85 20.12
C VAL A 4 -13.61 9.52 19.88
N VAL A 5 -14.15 8.70 18.98
CA VAL A 5 -13.64 7.36 18.68
C VAL A 5 -13.56 7.15 17.17
N ILE A 6 -12.75 6.17 16.75
CA ILE A 6 -12.67 5.70 15.37
C ILE A 6 -13.74 4.64 15.17
N THR A 7 -14.63 4.84 14.20
CA THR A 7 -15.73 3.91 13.89
C THR A 7 -15.50 3.11 12.61
N GLY A 8 -14.42 3.37 11.89
CA GLY A 8 -14.08 2.67 10.65
C GLY A 8 -12.66 2.95 10.21
N LEU A 9 -12.07 1.98 9.53
CA LEU A 9 -10.73 2.02 8.94
C LEU A 9 -10.81 1.49 7.51
N GLY A 10 -10.03 2.08 6.62
CA GLY A 10 -9.87 1.65 5.24
C GLY A 10 -8.46 1.95 4.78
N THR A 11 -7.89 1.07 3.96
CA THR A 11 -6.52 1.24 3.45
C THR A 11 -6.35 0.57 2.10
N VAL A 12 -5.60 1.23 1.23
CA VAL A 12 -5.05 0.67 -0.01
C VAL A 12 -3.62 1.16 -0.10
N ASN A 13 -2.66 0.24 -0.03
CA ASN A 13 -1.24 0.55 -0.03
C ASN A 13 -0.43 -0.63 -0.61
N ALA A 14 0.90 -0.49 -0.64
CA ALA A 14 1.80 -1.45 -1.25
C ALA A 14 1.87 -2.83 -0.57
N ILE A 15 1.29 -2.99 0.63
CA ILE A 15 1.30 -4.27 1.36
C ILE A 15 -0.09 -4.88 1.55
N ALA A 16 -1.17 -4.11 1.30
CA ALA A 16 -2.55 -4.54 1.50
C ALA A 16 -3.59 -3.63 0.81
N LYS A 17 -4.71 -4.23 0.40
CA LYS A 17 -5.87 -3.52 -0.21
C LYS A 17 -7.10 -3.44 0.70
N ASN A 18 -7.01 -4.01 1.90
CA ASN A 18 -8.03 -3.93 2.93
C ASN A 18 -7.39 -4.00 4.32
N THR A 19 -8.17 -3.75 5.37
CA THR A 19 -7.68 -3.68 6.75
C THR A 19 -7.21 -5.02 7.31
N GLU A 20 -7.81 -6.13 6.88
CA GLU A 20 -7.46 -7.47 7.34
C GLU A 20 -6.08 -7.88 6.82
N GLU A 21 -5.88 -7.74 5.51
CA GLU A 21 -4.58 -7.94 4.85
C GLU A 21 -3.49 -7.02 5.42
N PHE A 22 -3.86 -5.78 5.76
CA PHE A 22 -2.93 -4.80 6.31
C PHE A 22 -2.44 -5.22 7.68
N LEU A 23 -3.35 -5.63 8.56
CA LEU A 23 -2.99 -6.11 9.89
C LEU A 23 -2.06 -7.34 9.80
N GLU A 24 -2.34 -8.27 8.88
CA GLU A 24 -1.48 -9.44 8.69
C GLU A 24 -0.11 -9.06 8.12
N GLY A 25 -0.09 -8.20 7.10
CA GLY A 25 1.16 -7.71 6.51
C GLY A 25 2.05 -6.97 7.52
N LEU A 26 1.46 -6.26 8.48
CA LEU A 26 2.21 -5.64 9.58
C LEU A 26 2.85 -6.67 10.51
N LYS A 27 2.13 -7.74 10.89
CA LYS A 27 2.67 -8.81 11.75
C LYS A 27 3.80 -9.57 11.08
N GLU A 28 3.66 -9.82 9.77
CA GLU A 28 4.66 -10.51 8.96
C GLU A 28 5.86 -9.62 8.58
N MET A 29 5.83 -8.32 8.91
CA MET A 29 6.80 -7.33 8.43
C MET A 29 6.93 -7.34 6.90
N ARG A 30 5.80 -7.45 6.20
CA ARG A 30 5.75 -7.52 4.73
C ARG A 30 6.36 -6.25 4.12
N ILE A 31 7.30 -6.44 3.20
CA ILE A 31 7.96 -5.34 2.48
C ILE A 31 7.25 -5.15 1.14
N GLY A 32 6.65 -3.97 0.94
CA GLY A 32 5.98 -3.59 -0.31
C GLY A 32 6.86 -2.88 -1.34
N ILE A 33 8.18 -2.77 -1.08
CA ILE A 33 9.12 -2.09 -1.96
C ILE A 33 9.59 -3.04 -3.06
N ASP A 34 9.50 -2.60 -4.31
CA ASP A 34 9.94 -3.35 -5.49
C ASP A 34 10.41 -2.37 -6.59
N LYS A 35 10.86 -2.90 -7.72
CA LYS A 35 11.14 -2.11 -8.92
C LYS A 35 9.87 -1.39 -9.39
N ILE A 36 10.04 -0.13 -9.77
CA ILE A 36 8.97 0.68 -10.38
C ILE A 36 8.54 0.03 -11.69
N THR A 37 7.24 -0.19 -11.87
CA THR A 37 6.67 -0.72 -13.12
C THR A 37 5.79 0.28 -13.85
N GLN A 38 5.40 1.39 -13.21
CA GLN A 38 4.51 2.38 -13.80
C GLN A 38 5.12 3.20 -14.95
N PHE A 39 6.45 3.28 -15.02
CA PHE A 39 7.16 4.00 -16.09
C PHE A 39 8.58 3.47 -16.28
N ASP A 40 9.19 3.82 -17.42
CA ASP A 40 10.60 3.49 -17.67
C ASP A 40 11.51 4.30 -16.76
N THR A 41 12.24 3.60 -15.90
CA THR A 41 13.14 4.25 -14.95
C THR A 41 14.54 4.45 -15.51
N SER A 42 14.90 4.05 -16.73
CA SER A 42 16.29 3.98 -17.24
C SER A 42 17.16 5.22 -16.96
N ASP A 43 16.63 6.43 -17.14
CA ASP A 43 17.36 7.69 -16.91
C ASP A 43 17.21 8.28 -15.48
N HIS A 44 16.50 7.59 -14.59
CA HIS A 44 16.25 8.05 -13.22
C HIS A 44 17.26 7.46 -12.22
N LYS A 45 17.68 8.26 -11.23
CA LYS A 45 18.54 7.77 -10.15
C LYS A 45 17.82 6.77 -9.23
N VAL A 46 16.51 6.94 -9.04
CA VAL A 46 15.66 6.08 -8.21
C VAL A 46 14.95 5.07 -9.11
N LYS A 47 15.00 3.79 -8.73
CA LYS A 47 14.44 2.67 -9.52
C LYS A 47 13.42 1.82 -8.75
N ILE A 48 13.19 2.15 -7.49
CA ILE A 48 12.34 1.38 -6.57
C ILE A 48 11.25 2.27 -5.99
N ALA A 49 10.08 1.69 -5.75
CA ALA A 49 8.96 2.33 -5.09
C ALA A 49 8.10 1.28 -4.39
N ALA A 50 7.18 1.75 -3.55
CA ALA A 50 6.15 0.92 -2.94
C ALA A 50 4.84 1.11 -3.72
N GLU A 51 4.69 0.37 -4.82
CA GLU A 51 3.53 0.44 -5.70
C GLU A 51 2.40 -0.47 -5.21
N ILE A 52 1.14 -0.06 -5.43
CA ILE A 52 -0.01 -0.94 -5.21
C ILE A 52 -0.06 -1.93 -6.39
N LYS A 53 0.11 -3.22 -6.09
CA LYS A 53 0.07 -4.28 -7.10
C LYS A 53 -1.38 -4.66 -7.44
N ASP A 54 -1.62 -4.92 -8.73
CA ASP A 54 -2.93 -5.36 -9.26
C ASP A 54 -4.09 -4.47 -8.78
N PHE A 55 -3.92 -3.16 -8.99
CA PHE A 55 -4.93 -2.17 -8.62
C PHE A 55 -5.93 -1.97 -9.76
N GLU A 56 -7.14 -2.48 -9.55
CA GLU A 56 -8.26 -2.30 -10.47
C GLU A 56 -9.20 -1.22 -9.94
N ILE A 57 -9.48 -0.20 -10.77
CA ILE A 57 -10.51 0.79 -10.47
C ILE A 57 -11.85 0.18 -10.89
N GLY A 58 -12.74 -0.01 -9.92
CA GLY A 58 -14.12 -0.44 -10.18
C GLY A 58 -14.80 0.49 -11.18
N ARG A 59 -15.33 -0.09 -12.26
CA ARG A 59 -16.25 0.57 -13.19
C ARG A 59 -17.68 0.49 -12.68
#